data_AF-A0A7Y8J4T5-F1
#
_entry.id   AF-A0A7Y8J4T5-F1
#
_cell.length_a   1.000
_cell.length_b   1.000
_cell.length_c   1.000
_cell.angle_alpha   90.00
_cell.angle_beta   90.00
_cell.angle_gamma   90.00
#
_symmetry.space_group_name_H-M   'P 1'
#
loop_
_entity.id
_entity.type
_entity.pdbx_description
1 polymer ?
#
loop_
_entity_poly.entity_id
_entity_poly.type
_entity_poly.pdbx_seq_one_letter_code
_entity_poly.pdbx_strand_id
1 'polypeptide(L)'
;MIENIIFTGNVVAPVFLLVALGYFVKRIGVINENFVDVTSKFVYSVSLPALVFINIAEIDLSEAIEFNQIIYIYAATLVSFFLIWLFSIPFIKDGKNLSVFVQGAYRSNFAIVGFA
;
A
#
# COMPACT_ATOMS: atom_id res chain seq x y z
N MET A 1 -17.27 -9.96 14.77
CA MET A 1 -16.34 -10.63 13.83
C MET A 1 -16.85 -10.62 12.39
N ILE A 2 -18.07 -11.12 12.11
CA ILE A 2 -18.69 -11.04 10.77
C ILE A 2 -18.87 -9.59 10.32
N GLU A 3 -19.33 -8.70 11.21
CA GLU A 3 -19.47 -7.27 10.92
C GLU A 3 -18.14 -6.61 10.51
N ASN A 4 -17.03 -6.95 11.18
CA ASN A 4 -15.70 -6.43 10.83
C ASN A 4 -15.22 -6.92 9.45
N ILE A 5 -15.59 -8.15 9.06
CA ILE A 5 -15.29 -8.69 7.72
C ILE A 5 -16.07 -7.93 6.66
N ILE A 6 -17.37 -7.69 6.89
CA ILE A 6 -18.24 -6.94 5.97
C ILE A 6 -17.78 -5.48 5.86
N PHE A 7 -17.44 -4.84 6.99
CA PHE A 7 -16.91 -3.48 7.02
C PHE A 7 -15.62 -3.36 6.22
N THR A 8 -14.62 -4.20 6.52
CA THR A 8 -13.34 -4.21 5.79
C THR A 8 -13.56 -4.49 4.30
N GLY A 9 -14.47 -5.41 3.96
CA GLY A 9 -14.83 -5.69 2.58
C GLY A 9 -15.39 -4.47 1.84
N ASN A 10 -16.30 -3.73 2.47
CA ASN A 10 -16.89 -2.52 1.88
C ASN A 10 -15.87 -1.39 1.70
N VAL A 11 -14.90 -1.27 2.60
CA VAL A 11 -13.82 -0.28 2.50
C VAL A 11 -12.87 -0.61 1.34
N VAL A 12 -12.55 -1.89 1.14
CA VAL A 12 -11.51 -2.31 0.19
C VAL A 12 -12.08 -2.60 -1.22
N ALA A 13 -13.35 -3.01 -1.34
CA ALA A 13 -13.98 -3.34 -2.61
C ALA A 13 -13.91 -2.24 -3.69
N PRO A 14 -14.12 -0.94 -3.38
CA PRO A 14 -14.02 0.13 -4.37
C PRO A 14 -12.65 0.18 -5.07
N VAL A 15 -11.57 -0.07 -4.32
CA VAL A 15 -10.21 -0.07 -4.86
C VAL A 15 -10.04 -1.19 -5.89
N PHE A 16 -10.51 -2.40 -5.57
CA PHE A 16 -10.47 -3.51 -6.51
C PHE A 16 -11.35 -3.29 -7.74
N LEU A 17 -12.53 -2.67 -7.57
CA LEU A 17 -13.39 -2.29 -8.69
C LEU A 17 -12.70 -1.29 -9.63
N LEU A 18 -11.98 -0.30 -9.08
CA LEU A 18 -11.21 0.66 -9.86
C LEU A 18 -10.09 -0.02 -10.67
N VAL A 19 -9.38 -0.98 -10.06
CA VAL A 19 -8.36 -1.80 -10.74
C VAL A 19 -8.98 -2.63 -11.87
N ALA A 20 -10.12 -3.28 -11.60
CA ALA A 20 -10.84 -4.06 -12.60
C ALA A 20 -11.33 -3.20 -13.77
N LEU A 21 -11.82 -1.98 -13.50
CA LEU A 21 -12.20 -1.01 -14.50
C LEU A 21 -10.99 -0.60 -15.36
N GLY A 22 -9.86 -0.24 -14.76
CA GLY A 22 -8.65 0.11 -15.48
C GLY A 22 -8.16 -1.01 -16.41
N TYR A 23 -8.20 -2.26 -15.92
CA TYR A 23 -7.91 -3.44 -16.73
C TYR A 23 -8.90 -3.61 -17.89
N PHE A 24 -10.19 -3.44 -17.65
CA PHE A 24 -11.23 -3.54 -18.68
C PHE A 24 -11.05 -2.48 -19.77
N VAL A 25 -10.82 -1.22 -19.39
CA VAL A 25 -10.60 -0.09 -20.30
C VAL A 25 -9.36 -0.32 -21.17
N LYS A 26 -8.29 -0.89 -20.61
CA LYS A 26 -7.10 -1.31 -21.37
C LYS A 26 -7.45 -2.43 -22.36
N ARG A 27 -8.23 -3.42 -21.93
CA ARG A 27 -8.59 -4.59 -22.75
C ARG A 27 -9.44 -4.22 -23.96
N ILE A 28 -10.33 -3.23 -23.85
CA ILE A 28 -11.15 -2.73 -24.97
C ILE A 28 -10.40 -1.71 -25.85
N GLY A 29 -9.13 -1.42 -25.55
CA GLY A 29 -8.26 -0.57 -26.37
C GLY A 29 -8.44 0.94 -26.19
N VAL A 30 -9.19 1.38 -25.18
CA VAL A 30 -9.35 2.82 -24.87
C VAL A 30 -8.05 3.43 -24.34
N ILE A 31 -7.28 2.64 -23.59
CA ILE A 31 -5.91 3.00 -23.16
C ILE A 31 -4.92 1.95 -23.64
N ASN A 32 -3.71 2.39 -24.00
CA ASN A 32 -2.64 1.52 -24.49
C ASN A 32 -1.48 1.44 -23.48
N GLU A 33 -0.49 0.58 -23.75
CA GLU A 33 0.67 0.39 -22.87
C GLU A 33 1.46 1.70 -22.66
N ASN A 34 1.65 2.50 -23.71
CA ASN A 34 2.37 3.77 -23.59
C ASN A 34 1.66 4.76 -22.65
N PHE A 35 0.34 4.81 -22.70
CA PHE A 35 -0.45 5.62 -21.75
C PHE A 35 -0.25 5.12 -20.32
N VAL A 36 -0.34 3.80 -20.10
CA VAL A 36 -0.11 3.20 -18.77
C VAL A 36 1.30 3.54 -18.26
N ASP A 37 2.32 3.45 -19.09
CA ASP A 37 3.71 3.74 -18.71
C ASP A 37 3.93 5.21 -18.35
N VAL A 38 3.43 6.13 -19.18
CA VAL A 38 3.58 7.57 -18.96
C VAL A 38 2.80 7.99 -17.70
N THR A 39 1.56 7.55 -17.58
CA THR A 39 0.71 7.88 -16.42
C THR A 39 1.27 7.25 -15.15
N SER A 40 1.78 6.03 -15.19
CA SER A 40 2.41 5.40 -14.02
C SER A 40 3.59 6.23 -13.52
N LYS A 41 4.49 6.65 -14.42
CA LYS A 41 5.62 7.53 -14.05
C LYS A 41 5.14 8.85 -13.45
N PHE A 42 4.13 9.48 -14.04
CA PHE A 42 3.54 10.71 -13.50
C PHE A 42 2.95 10.50 -12.10
N VAL A 43 2.19 9.42 -11.90
CA VAL A 43 1.58 9.11 -10.60
C VAL A 43 2.66 8.90 -9.54
N TYR A 44 3.71 8.13 -9.83
CA TYR A 44 4.78 7.86 -8.88
C TYR A 44 5.68 9.08 -8.60
N SER A 45 5.96 9.90 -9.61
CA SER A 45 6.90 11.02 -9.48
C SER A 45 6.23 12.34 -9.07
N VAL A 46 4.92 12.49 -9.28
CA VAL A 46 4.20 13.76 -9.04
C VAL A 46 2.99 13.55 -8.14
N SER A 47 2.04 12.70 -8.54
CA SER A 47 0.77 12.57 -7.80
C SER A 47 0.96 12.03 -6.39
N LEU A 48 1.76 10.97 -6.20
CA LEU A 48 2.02 10.39 -4.88
C LEU A 48 2.74 11.38 -3.94
N PRO A 49 3.85 12.05 -4.34
CA PRO A 49 4.46 13.07 -3.50
C PRO A 49 3.52 14.24 -3.16
N ALA A 50 2.75 14.73 -4.13
CA ALA A 50 1.79 15.81 -3.90
C ALA A 50 0.70 15.40 -2.92
N LEU A 51 0.20 14.17 -3.05
CA LEU A 51 -0.80 13.60 -2.17
C LEU A 51 -0.29 13.46 -0.73
N VAL A 52 0.93 12.95 -0.56
CA VAL A 52 1.59 12.87 0.75
C VAL A 52 1.78 14.27 1.34
N PHE A 53 2.19 15.25 0.54
CA PHE A 53 2.36 16.63 1.00
C PHE A 53 1.04 17.24 1.48
N ILE A 54 -0.05 17.10 0.71
CA ILE A 54 -1.38 17.61 1.10
C ILE A 54 -1.81 16.97 2.42
N ASN A 55 -1.73 15.64 2.53
CA ASN A 55 -2.08 14.94 3.76
C ASN A 55 -1.27 15.43 4.97
N ILE A 56 0.03 15.69 4.81
CA ILE A 56 0.87 16.21 5.91
C ILE A 56 0.54 17.66 6.22
N ALA A 57 0.25 18.49 5.21
CA ALA A 57 -0.03 19.91 5.38
C ALA A 57 -1.37 20.17 6.10
N GLU A 58 -2.32 19.23 6.02
CA GLU A 58 -3.62 19.31 6.70
C GLU A 58 -3.59 18.76 8.14
N ILE A 59 -2.53 18.04 8.53
CA ILE A 59 -2.39 17.47 9.87
C ILE A 59 -1.92 18.54 10.87
N ASP A 60 -2.60 18.64 12.02
CA ASP A 60 -2.06 19.35 13.17
C ASP A 60 -0.89 18.55 13.77
N LEU A 61 0.32 18.99 13.45
CA LEU A 61 1.55 18.31 13.86
C LEU A 61 1.73 18.30 15.39
N SER A 62 1.09 19.22 16.12
CA SER A 62 1.17 19.28 17.58
C SER A 62 0.36 18.17 18.26
N GLU A 63 -0.73 17.71 17.63
CA GLU A 63 -1.54 16.60 18.12
C GLU A 63 -1.11 15.25 17.51
N ALA A 64 -0.54 15.27 16.30
CA ALA A 64 -0.16 14.05 15.58
C ALA A 64 1.16 13.41 16.03
N ILE A 65 2.07 14.16 16.68
CA ILE A 65 3.34 13.61 17.17
C ILE A 65 3.14 12.99 18.56
N GLU A 66 2.52 11.81 18.58
CA GLU A 66 2.55 10.94 19.75
C GLU A 66 3.74 9.97 19.68
N PHE A 67 4.81 10.27 20.42
CA PHE A 67 6.03 9.46 20.44
C PHE A 67 5.77 7.97 20.75
N ASN A 68 4.81 7.67 21.62
CA ASN A 68 4.44 6.28 21.95
C ASN A 68 3.87 5.55 20.72
N GLN A 69 3.01 6.20 19.94
CA GLN A 69 2.45 5.61 18.72
C GLN A 69 3.52 5.44 17.64
N ILE A 70 4.41 6.41 17.49
CA ILE A 70 5.53 6.34 16.56
C ILE A 70 6.42 5.13 16.87
N ILE A 71 6.85 4.99 18.13
CA ILE A 71 7.67 3.86 18.58
C ILE A 71 6.92 2.53 18.36
N TYR A 72 5.63 2.49 18.69
CA TYR A 72 4.81 1.30 18.49
C TYR A 72 4.78 0.87 17.01
N ILE A 73 4.51 1.81 16.09
CA ILE A 73 4.46 1.54 14.65
C ILE A 73 5.81 1.03 14.14
N TYR A 74 6.92 1.67 14.52
CA TYR A 74 8.26 1.22 14.12
C TYR A 74 8.61 -0.15 14.68
N ALA A 75 8.35 -0.39 15.97
CA ALA A 75 8.62 -1.66 16.61
C ALA A 75 7.77 -2.79 16.01
N ALA A 76 6.46 -2.58 15.85
CA ALA A 76 5.54 -3.55 15.25
C ALA A 76 5.94 -3.85 13.80
N THR A 77 6.33 -2.84 13.03
CA THR A 77 6.79 -3.01 11.64
C THR A 77 8.07 -3.85 11.59
N LEU A 78 9.07 -3.54 12.42
CA LEU A 78 10.33 -4.30 12.48
C LEU A 78 10.09 -5.76 12.90
N VAL A 79 9.28 -5.97 13.95
CA VAL A 79 8.91 -7.31 14.40
C VAL A 79 8.20 -8.08 13.29
N SER A 80 7.23 -7.46 12.61
CA SER A 80 6.52 -8.09 11.49
C SER A 80 7.47 -8.47 10.35
N PHE A 81 8.41 -7.57 9.99
CA PHE A 81 9.42 -7.82 8.98
C PHE A 81 10.29 -9.04 9.35
N PHE A 82 10.84 -9.08 10.56
CA PHE A 82 11.72 -10.17 11.00
C PHE A 82 10.98 -11.51 11.08
N LEU A 83 9.74 -11.50 11.59
CA LEU A 83 8.91 -12.71 11.62
C LEU A 83 8.65 -13.23 10.21
N ILE A 84 8.15 -12.38 9.31
CA ILE A 84 7.89 -12.77 7.92
C ILE A 84 9.16 -13.27 7.25
N TRP A 85 10.28 -12.58 7.40
CA TRP A 85 11.56 -13.00 6.84
C TRP A 85 11.99 -14.37 7.36
N LEU A 86 12.03 -14.55 8.69
CA LEU A 86 12.46 -15.79 9.33
C LEU A 86 11.58 -16.98 8.92
N PHE A 87 10.26 -16.79 8.89
CA PHE A 87 9.31 -17.83 8.48
C PHE A 87 9.38 -18.13 6.98
N SER A 88 9.82 -17.18 6.14
CA SER A 88 9.88 -17.36 4.68
C SER A 88 11.14 -18.07 4.19
N ILE A 89 12.25 -18.00 4.95
CA ILE A 89 13.53 -18.68 4.63
C ILE A 89 13.35 -20.17 4.26
N PRO A 90 12.61 -21.01 5.02
CA PRO A 90 12.47 -22.42 4.67
C PRO A 90 11.68 -22.67 3.38
N PHE A 91 10.82 -21.74 2.95
CA PHE A 91 9.96 -21.90 1.79
C PHE A 91 10.55 -21.27 0.52
N ILE A 92 11.34 -20.21 0.64
CA ILE A 92 11.87 -19.45 -0.50
C ILE A 92 13.40 -19.50 -0.51
N LYS A 93 13.95 -20.37 -1.37
CA LYS A 93 15.40 -20.62 -1.47
C LYS A 93 16.17 -19.56 -2.25
N ASP A 94 15.51 -18.88 -3.19
CA ASP A 94 16.12 -17.78 -3.94
C ASP A 94 16.01 -16.48 -3.13
N GLY A 95 17.16 -15.91 -2.76
CA GLY A 95 17.23 -14.68 -1.97
C GLY A 95 16.56 -13.47 -2.65
N LYS A 96 16.53 -13.41 -3.99
CA LYS A 96 15.82 -12.33 -4.71
C LYS A 96 14.32 -12.43 -4.49
N ASN A 97 13.77 -13.63 -4.67
CA ASN A 97 12.34 -13.89 -4.47
C ASN A 97 11.94 -13.73 -2.99
N LEU A 98 12.82 -14.13 -2.07
CA LEU A 98 12.60 -13.95 -0.63
C LEU A 98 12.47 -12.46 -0.29
N SER A 99 13.36 -11.62 -0.83
CA SER A 99 13.36 -10.19 -0.57
C SER A 99 12.09 -9.51 -1.11
N VAL A 100 11.66 -9.88 -2.33
CA VAL A 100 10.43 -9.38 -2.94
C VAL A 100 9.20 -9.82 -2.15
N PHE A 101 9.15 -11.09 -1.73
CA PHE A 101 8.04 -11.63 -0.94
C PHE A 101 7.90 -10.92 0.40
N VAL A 102 9.00 -10.81 1.16
CA VAL A 102 9.00 -10.15 2.47
C VAL A 102 8.54 -8.70 2.32
N GLN A 103 9.11 -7.94 1.36
CA GLN A 103 8.70 -6.57 1.08
C GLN A 103 7.20 -6.43 0.77
N GLY A 104 6.64 -7.35 -0.02
CA GLY A 104 5.21 -7.34 -0.33
C GLY A 104 4.32 -7.73 0.86
N ALA A 105 4.81 -8.58 1.75
CA ALA A 105 4.01 -9.14 2.84
C ALA A 105 3.82 -8.19 4.04
N TYR A 106 4.82 -7.37 4.39
CA TYR A 106 4.70 -6.42 5.52
C TYR A 106 4.25 -5.01 5.10
N ARG A 107 4.48 -4.63 3.83
CA ARG A 107 4.23 -3.27 3.36
C ARG A 107 2.75 -3.09 3.01
N SER A 108 1.94 -2.80 4.02
CA SER A 108 0.54 -2.42 3.84
C SER A 108 0.42 -1.12 3.04
N ASN A 109 -0.70 -0.95 2.34
CA ASN A 109 -0.98 0.27 1.58
C ASN A 109 -1.54 1.36 2.51
N PHE A 110 -0.70 1.84 3.43
CA PHE A 110 -1.06 2.89 4.39
C PHE A 110 -1.52 4.18 3.71
N ALA A 111 -1.08 4.45 2.48
CA ALA A 111 -1.59 5.56 1.70
C ALA A 111 -3.10 5.40 1.44
N ILE A 112 -3.55 4.24 0.98
CA ILE A 112 -4.98 3.96 0.76
C ILE A 112 -5.74 3.84 2.08
N VAL A 113 -5.18 3.17 3.09
CA VAL A 113 -5.85 3.03 4.40
C VAL A 113 -5.97 4.37 5.11
N GLY A 114 -5.03 5.31 4.91
CA GLY A 114 -5.14 6.68 5.41
C GLY A 114 -6.19 7.53 4.69
N PHE A 115 -6.68 7.11 3.52
CA PHE A 115 -7.81 7.75 2.83
C PHE A 115 -9.19 7.24 3.27
N ALA A 116 -9.25 6.06 3.87
CA ALA A 116 -10.49 5.33 4.12
C ALA A 116 -10.89 5.37 5.59
#